data_AF-A0AAD4V971-F1
#
_entry.id   AF-A0AAD4V971-F1
#
_cell.length_a   1.000
_cell.length_b   1.000
_cell.length_c   1.000
_cell.angle_alpha   90.00
_cell.angle_beta   90.00
_cell.angle_gamma   90.00
#
_symmetry.space_group_name_H-M   'P 1'
#
loop_
_entity.id
_entity.type
_entity.pdbx_description
1 polymer ?
#
loop_
_entity_poly.entity_id
_entity_poly.type
_entity_poly.pdbx_seq_one_letter_code
_entity_poly.pdbx_strand_id
1 'polypeptide(L)'
;MSKAYDIVEWTFIEAMIKRLDFNDRWVELIMDCISTVTYSVQVRGVASGMIVPSRGLCQGDPLSPYLFLICVEGLSALLSNALRIKRISGIFVAHGAPTISHLFFCR
;
A
#
# COMPACT_ATOMS: atom_id res chain seq x y z
N MET A 1 -4.70 7.76 8.07
CA MET A 1 -4.00 6.47 8.00
C MET A 1 -2.77 6.53 8.91
N SER A 2 -2.86 6.06 10.16
CA SER A 2 -1.65 5.88 10.97
C SER A 2 -0.94 4.62 10.50
N LYS A 3 0.38 4.70 10.22
CA LYS A 3 1.21 3.55 9.82
C LYS A 3 0.75 2.86 8.53
N ALA A 4 0.57 3.64 7.46
CA ALA A 4 0.08 3.13 6.17
C ALA A 4 0.95 2.01 5.58
N TYR A 5 2.27 2.06 5.80
CA TYR A 5 3.21 1.02 5.37
C TYR A 5 2.95 -0.32 6.06
N ASP A 6 2.53 -0.33 7.33
CA ASP A 6 2.38 -1.56 8.14
C ASP A 6 1.11 -2.37 7.79
N ILE A 7 0.20 -1.79 7.02
CA ILE A 7 -1.13 -2.35 6.75
C ILE A 7 -1.36 -2.69 5.27
N VAL A 8 -0.34 -2.57 4.42
CA VAL A 8 -0.47 -2.88 2.99
C VAL A 8 -0.51 -4.39 2.79
N GLU A 9 -1.62 -4.91 2.28
CA GLU A 9 -1.77 -6.34 1.98
C GLU A 9 -0.96 -6.72 0.72
N TRP A 10 -0.09 -7.73 0.83
CA TRP A 10 0.80 -8.14 -0.27
C TRP A 10 0.04 -8.66 -1.49
N THR A 11 -1.09 -9.33 -1.28
CA THR A 11 -1.96 -9.81 -2.37
C THR A 11 -2.50 -8.67 -3.21
N PHE A 12 -2.71 -7.49 -2.62
CA PHE A 12 -3.11 -6.29 -3.36
C PHE A 12 -1.96 -5.73 -4.20
N ILE A 13 -0.74 -5.69 -3.65
CA ILE A 13 0.46 -5.30 -4.40
C ILE A 13 0.63 -6.22 -5.62
N GLU A 14 0.58 -7.53 -5.42
CA GLU A 14 0.73 -8.52 -6.48
C GLU A 14 -0.28 -8.31 -7.60
N ALA A 15 -1.56 -8.15 -7.24
CA ALA A 15 -2.63 -7.92 -8.20
C ALA A 15 -2.43 -6.61 -8.99
N MET A 16 -1.96 -5.55 -8.33
CA MET A 16 -1.68 -4.27 -8.98
C MET A 16 -0.51 -4.35 -9.94
N ILE A 17 0.60 -4.96 -9.55
CA ILE A 17 1.79 -5.10 -10.39
C ILE A 17 1.47 -5.98 -11.61
N LYS A 18 0.74 -7.08 -11.42
CA LYS A 18 0.23 -7.90 -12.54
C LYS A 18 -0.68 -7.09 -13.46
N ARG A 19 -1.53 -6.21 -12.90
CA ARG A 19 -2.41 -5.34 -13.69
C ARG A 19 -1.66 -4.28 -14.49
N LEU A 20 -0.46 -3.89 -14.04
CA LEU A 20 0.47 -2.99 -14.74
C LEU A 20 1.31 -3.72 -15.81
N ASP A 21 1.04 -5.01 -16.06
CA ASP A 21 1.68 -5.82 -17.11
C ASP A 21 3.19 -6.03 -16.91
N PHE A 22 3.61 -6.07 -15.64
CA PHE A 22 4.98 -6.49 -15.30
C PHE A 22 5.16 -7.98 -15.62
N ASN A 23 6.34 -8.33 -16.12
CA ASN A 23 6.70 -9.72 -16.37
C ASN A 23 6.69 -10.55 -15.07
N ASP A 24 6.21 -11.80 -15.14
CA ASP A 24 6.04 -12.69 -13.99
C ASP A 24 7.30 -12.83 -13.12
N ARG A 25 8.49 -12.88 -13.73
CA ARG A 25 9.75 -12.97 -12.99
C ARG A 25 10.00 -11.73 -12.13
N TRP A 26 9.62 -10.55 -12.61
CA TRP A 26 9.71 -9.33 -11.81
C TRP A 26 8.68 -9.32 -10.68
N VAL A 27 7.48 -9.85 -10.93
CA VAL A 27 6.46 -10.00 -9.89
C VAL A 27 6.98 -10.92 -8.79
N GLU A 28 7.51 -12.09 -9.13
CA GLU A 28 8.10 -13.04 -8.18
C GLU A 28 9.21 -12.39 -7.34
N LEU A 29 10.16 -11.69 -7.98
CA LEU A 29 11.24 -11.01 -7.27
C LEU A 29 10.73 -9.95 -6.28
N ILE A 30 9.71 -9.17 -6.66
CA ILE A 30 9.12 -8.17 -5.77
C ILE A 30 8.41 -8.85 -4.60
N MET A 31 7.66 -9.93 -4.87
CA MET A 31 6.94 -10.67 -3.85
C MET A 31 7.88 -11.35 -2.86
N ASP A 32 9.00 -11.90 -3.32
CA ASP A 32 10.05 -12.46 -2.46
C ASP A 32 10.69 -11.38 -1.58
N CYS A 33 11.01 -10.21 -2.14
CA CYS A 33 11.58 -9.09 -1.39
C CYS A 33 10.69 -8.63 -0.23
N ILE A 34 9.38 -8.51 -0.45
CA ILE A 34 8.47 -8.01 0.58
C ILE A 34 8.02 -9.08 1.58
N SER A 35 7.99 -10.36 1.18
CA SER A 35 7.41 -11.43 2.01
C SER A 35 8.39 -12.16 2.92
N THR A 36 9.69 -12.09 2.61
CA THR A 36 10.75 -12.79 3.36
C THR A 36 11.33 -11.99 4.53
N VAL A 37 10.92 -10.73 4.69
CA VAL A 37 11.38 -9.88 5.79
C VAL A 37 11.01 -10.48 7.14
N THR A 38 11.94 -10.41 8.11
CA THR A 38 11.67 -10.77 9.50
C THR A 38 12.13 -9.65 10.43
N TYR A 39 11.39 -9.45 11.52
CA TYR A 39 11.72 -8.44 12.53
C TYR A 39 12.10 -9.10 13.86
N SER A 40 12.90 -8.40 14.65
CA SER A 40 13.16 -8.72 16.06
C SER A 40 13.03 -7.45 16.88
N VAL A 41 12.67 -7.57 18.15
CA VAL A 41 12.54 -6.42 19.06
C VAL A 41 13.80 -6.31 19.88
N GLN A 42 14.50 -5.19 19.77
CA GLN A 42 15.69 -4.96 20.57
C GLN A 42 15.30 -4.52 21.99
N VAL A 43 15.56 -5.36 22.99
CA VAL A 43 15.31 -5.10 24.41
C VAL A 43 16.65 -4.99 25.13
N ARG A 44 16.97 -3.80 25.65
CA ARG A 44 18.26 -3.51 26.32
C ARG A 44 19.49 -3.90 25.49
N GLY A 45 19.43 -3.64 24.19
CA GLY A 45 20.53 -3.93 23.26
C GLY A 45 20.53 -5.35 22.70
N VAL A 46 19.75 -6.27 23.26
CA VAL A 46 19.67 -7.67 22.79
C VAL A 46 18.45 -7.85 21.90
N ALA A 47 18.63 -8.43 20.71
CA ALA A 47 17.53 -8.83 19.85
C ALA A 47 16.71 -9.94 20.53
N SER A 48 15.42 -9.71 20.70
CA SER A 48 14.51 -10.62 21.40
C SER A 48 13.28 -10.91 20.53
N GLY A 49 12.95 -12.19 20.42
CA GLY A 49 11.84 -12.68 19.60
C GLY A 49 12.10 -12.61 18.09
N MET A 50 11.26 -13.32 17.35
CA MET A 50 11.21 -13.28 15.88
C MET A 50 9.76 -13.02 15.48
N ILE A 51 9.56 -12.01 14.65
CA ILE A 51 8.26 -11.63 14.10
C ILE A 51 8.34 -11.80 12.60
N VAL A 52 7.50 -12.68 12.06
CA VAL A 52 7.32 -12.83 10.63
C VAL A 52 6.06 -12.03 10.25
N PRO A 53 6.20 -10.91 9.51
CA PRO A 53 5.05 -10.17 9.03
C PRO A 53 4.25 -11.00 8.02
N SER A 54 2.95 -10.76 7.94
CA SER A 54 2.09 -11.30 6.88
C SER A 54 1.64 -10.23 5.87
N ARG A 55 2.01 -8.98 6.12
CA ARG A 55 1.65 -7.79 5.36
C ARG A 55 2.59 -6.65 5.70
N GLY A 56 2.47 -5.58 4.93
CA GLY A 56 3.16 -4.33 5.13
C GLY A 56 4.46 -4.23 4.34
N LEU A 57 5.00 -3.02 4.28
CA LEU A 57 6.20 -2.67 3.55
C LEU A 57 7.27 -2.21 4.54
N CYS A 58 8.51 -2.65 4.35
CA CYS A 58 9.59 -2.34 5.26
C CYS A 58 10.00 -0.88 5.11
N GLN A 59 9.82 -0.06 6.15
CA GLN A 59 10.32 1.31 6.11
C GLN A 59 11.85 1.32 6.04
N GLY A 60 12.39 2.14 5.14
CA GLY A 60 13.84 2.22 4.88
C GLY A 60 14.33 1.30 3.75
N ASP A 61 13.49 0.38 3.27
CA ASP A 61 13.77 -0.34 2.02
C ASP A 61 13.53 0.60 0.81
N PRO A 62 14.49 0.73 -0.13
CA PRO A 62 14.36 1.59 -1.30
C PRO A 62 13.19 1.23 -2.23
N LEU A 63 12.70 -0.03 -2.21
CA LEU A 63 11.59 -0.46 -3.05
C LEU A 63 10.23 -0.03 -2.48
N SER A 64 10.10 -0.03 -1.15
CA SER A 64 8.86 0.23 -0.42
C SER A 64 8.13 1.54 -0.80
N PRO A 65 8.79 2.70 -1.03
CA PRO A 65 8.11 3.92 -1.49
C PRO A 65 7.41 3.75 -2.85
N TYR A 66 8.01 3.02 -3.79
CA TYR A 66 7.44 2.81 -5.13
C TYR A 66 6.25 1.86 -5.08
N LEU A 67 6.36 0.79 -4.30
CA LEU A 67 5.25 -0.15 -4.08
C LEU A 67 4.08 0.54 -3.39
N PHE A 68 4.36 1.44 -2.45
CA PHE A 68 3.32 2.24 -1.81
C PHE A 68 2.59 3.15 -2.79
N LEU A 69 3.32 3.82 -3.70
CA LEU A 69 2.70 4.65 -4.75
C LEU A 69 1.78 3.83 -5.66
N ILE A 70 2.23 2.65 -6.10
CA ILE A 70 1.41 1.73 -6.91
C ILE A 70 0.12 1.36 -6.16
N CYS A 71 0.22 1.08 -4.86
CA CYS A 71 -0.95 0.76 -4.04
C CYS A 71 -1.93 1.93 -3.94
N VAL A 72 -1.42 3.13 -3.69
CA VAL A 72 -2.23 4.34 -3.55
C VAL A 72 -2.93 4.67 -4.87
N GLU A 73 -2.24 4.53 -6.00
CA GLU A 73 -2.83 4.73 -7.33
C GLU A 73 -3.95 3.71 -7.61
N GLY A 74 -3.71 2.43 -7.31
CA GLY A 74 -4.73 1.38 -7.40
C GLY A 74 -5.96 1.67 -6.55
N LEU A 75 -5.75 2.06 -5.30
CA LEU A 75 -6.84 2.44 -4.38
C LEU A 75 -7.59 3.69 -4.89
N SER A 76 -6.87 4.69 -5.40
CA SER A 76 -7.44 5.89 -6.03
C SER A 76 -8.37 5.54 -7.19
N ALA A 77 -7.94 4.64 -8.06
CA ALA A 77 -8.72 4.17 -9.20
C ALA A 77 -9.98 3.40 -8.75
N LEU A 78 -9.87 2.54 -7.73
CA LEU A 78 -11.01 1.81 -7.17
C LEU A 78 -12.05 2.75 -6.54
N LEU A 79 -11.61 3.75 -5.79
CA LEU A 79 -12.50 4.76 -5.19
C LEU A 79 -13.18 5.62 -6.25
N SER A 80 -12.43 6.04 -7.28
CA SER A 80 -12.98 6.79 -8.42
C SER A 80 -14.03 5.98 -9.18
N ASN A 81 -13.77 4.68 -9.39
CA ASN A 81 -14.74 3.78 -9.99
C ASN A 81 -15.99 3.62 -9.12
N ALA A 82 -15.82 3.44 -7.80
CA ALA A 82 -16.93 3.33 -6.85
C ALA A 82 -17.82 4.58 -6.84
N LEU A 83 -17.23 5.77 -6.96
CA LEU A 83 -17.96 7.04 -7.10
C LEU A 83 -18.75 7.08 -8.41
N ARG A 84 -18.12 6.71 -9.54
CA ARG A 84 -18.75 6.68 -10.86
C ARG A 84 -19.97 5.77 -10.91
N ILE A 85 -19.90 4.60 -10.27
CA ILE A 85 -21.02 3.65 -10.19
C ILE A 85 -21.97 3.91 -9.01
N LYS A 86 -21.83 5.07 -8.34
CA LYS A 86 -22.67 5.51 -7.21
C LYS A 86 -22.71 4.54 -6.02
N ARG A 87 -21.64 3.75 -5.80
CA ARG A 87 -21.48 2.93 -4.58
C ARG A 87 -21.02 3.77 -3.39
N ILE A 88 -20.32 4.86 -3.64
CA ILE A 88 -19.95 5.85 -2.65
C ILE A 88 -20.37 7.24 -3.15
N SER A 89 -20.53 8.19 -2.23
CA SER A 89 -20.82 9.59 -2.54
C SER A 89 -19.62 10.45 -2.17
N GLY A 90 -19.28 11.41 -3.01
CA GLY A 90 -18.24 12.38 -2.71
C GLY A 90 -18.77 13.56 -1.88
N ILE A 91 -17.85 14.36 -1.38
CA ILE A 91 -18.13 15.53 -0.54
C ILE A 91 -17.83 16.80 -1.34
N PHE A 92 -18.63 17.84 -1.13
CA PHE A 92 -18.42 19.17 -1.67
C PHE A 92 -18.18 20.14 -0.51
N VAL A 93 -17.13 20.96 -0.63
CA VAL A 93 -16.76 21.91 0.44
C VAL A 93 -17.52 23.23 0.31
N ALA A 94 -17.94 23.58 -0.91
CA ALA A 94 -18.73 24.77 -1.22
C ALA A 94 -19.58 24.54 -2.48
N HIS A 95 -20.57 25.40 -2.70
CA HIS A 95 -21.36 25.37 -3.93
C HIS A 95 -20.47 25.64 -5.15
N GLY A 96 -20.53 24.75 -6.15
CA GLY A 96 -19.66 24.81 -7.34
C GLY A 96 -18.25 24.23 -7.18
N ALA A 97 -17.88 23.71 -6.00
CA ALA A 97 -16.60 23.03 -5.79
C ALA A 97 -16.56 21.66 -6.52
N PRO A 98 -15.35 21.16 -6.88
CA PRO A 98 -15.22 19.79 -7.38
C PRO A 98 -15.62 18.76 -6.32
N THR A 99 -16.14 17.62 -6.76
CA THR A 99 -16.43 16.49 -5.89
C THR A 99 -15.13 15.88 -5.38
N ILE A 100 -14.96 15.82 -4.06
CA ILE A 100 -13.83 15.14 -3.42
C ILE A 100 -14.29 13.75 -2.98
N SER A 101 -13.68 12.69 -3.51
CA SER A 101 -13.91 11.31 -3.06
C SER A 101 -12.88 10.84 -2.02
N HIS A 102 -11.62 11.23 -2.17
CA HIS A 102 -10.53 10.80 -1.31
C HIS A 102 -9.36 11.80 -1.34
N LEU A 103 -8.58 11.79 -0.25
CA LEU A 103 -7.36 12.59 -0.10
C LEU A 103 -6.28 11.70 0.51
N PHE A 104 -5.12 11.66 -0.12
CA PHE A 104 -3.94 11.01 0.45
C PHE A 104 -3.02 12.05 1.07
N PHE A 105 -2.44 11.72 2.21
CA PHE A 105 -1.50 12.56 2.92
C PHE A 105 -0.29 11.72 3.32
N CYS A 106 0.90 12.21 2.98
CA CYS A 106 2.17 11.64 3.43
C CYS A 106 2.79 12.58 4.46
N ARG A 107 3.39 12.02 5.50
CA ARG A 107 4.20 12.75 6.48
C ARG A 107 5.67 12.48 6.24
#